data_AF-A0A6B9ZM26-F1
#
_entry.id   AF-A0A6B9ZM26-F1
#
_cell.length_a   1.000
_cell.length_b   1.000
_cell.length_c   1.000
_cell.angle_alpha   90.00
_cell.angle_beta   90.00
_cell.angle_gamma   90.00
#
_symmetry.space_group_name_H-M   'P 1'
#
loop_
_entity.id
_entity.type
_entity.pdbx_description
1 polymer ?
#
loop_
_entity_poly.entity_id
_entity_poly.type
_entity_poly.pdbx_seq_one_letter_code
_entity_poly.pdbx_strand_id
1 'polypeptide(L)'
;MNATRFWEIIETAWTTDRDLFDLRKTALTTNDPTLIRQLGTIVSTDIADHIRQQLVYLDDGELTKFNHVMEEKLFHIDREEIHERTGGTDEGFQNRRSFIVGMGEQYYDMVDENPSVATMNVSAGEIGTIGYDVYEEKFGEEFERYCLHCIESGSNSRGW
;
A
#
# COMPACT_ATOMS: atom_id res chain seq x y z
N MET A 1 -10.66 9.37 -9.27
CA MET A 1 -9.22 9.31 -9.04
C MET A 1 -8.54 8.53 -10.14
N ASN A 2 -7.32 8.93 -10.51
CA ASN A 2 -6.38 8.16 -11.33
C ASN A 2 -5.16 7.79 -10.47
N ALA A 3 -4.20 7.05 -11.01
CA ALA A 3 -2.99 6.66 -10.29
C ALA A 3 -2.20 7.85 -9.70
N THR A 4 -2.06 8.95 -10.44
CA THR A 4 -1.37 10.16 -9.95
C THR A 4 -2.01 10.69 -8.66
N ARG A 5 -3.32 10.89 -8.65
CA ARG A 5 -4.02 11.42 -7.47
C ARG A 5 -4.04 10.42 -6.30
N PHE A 6 -4.03 9.12 -6.58
CA PHE A 6 -3.88 8.08 -5.56
C PHE A 6 -2.52 8.19 -4.86
N TRP A 7 -1.43 8.29 -5.62
CA TRP A 7 -0.09 8.44 -5.06
C TRP A 7 0.07 9.77 -4.32
N GLU A 8 -0.52 10.86 -4.80
CA GLU A 8 -0.53 12.14 -4.09
C GLU A 8 -1.11 12.04 -2.67
N ILE A 9 -2.12 11.19 -2.43
CA ILE A 9 -2.69 10.98 -1.09
C ILE A 9 -1.66 10.30 -0.17
N ILE A 10 -0.98 9.27 -0.67
CA ILE A 10 0.05 8.55 0.08
C ILE A 10 1.25 9.46 0.35
N GLU A 11 1.71 10.22 -0.66
CA GLU A 11 2.80 11.17 -0.52
C GLU A 11 2.45 12.30 0.45
N THR A 12 1.23 12.82 0.39
CA THR A 12 0.74 13.84 1.34
C THR A 12 0.78 13.31 2.76
N ALA A 13 0.39 12.05 2.99
CA ALA A 13 0.40 11.41 4.30
C ALA A 13 1.81 11.36 4.92
N TRP A 14 2.84 11.13 4.10
CA TRP A 14 4.23 11.19 4.54
C TRP A 14 4.68 12.62 4.84
N THR A 15 4.24 13.61 4.07
CA THR A 15 4.67 15.01 4.27
C THR A 15 4.00 15.71 5.46
N THR A 16 3.00 15.10 6.10
CA THR A 16 2.35 15.62 7.32
C THR A 16 3.31 15.68 8.50
N ASP A 17 4.27 14.75 8.58
CA ASP A 17 5.32 14.73 9.59
C ASP A 17 6.70 14.74 8.92
N ARG A 18 7.48 15.80 9.19
CA ARG A 18 8.78 16.01 8.55
C ARG A 18 9.82 14.97 8.97
N ASP A 19 9.80 14.53 10.22
CA ASP A 19 10.79 13.58 10.73
C ASP A 19 10.52 12.19 10.13
N LEU A 20 9.25 11.80 10.00
CA LEU A 20 8.87 10.56 9.30
C LEU A 20 9.19 10.62 7.81
N PHE A 21 8.96 11.76 7.16
CA PHE A 21 9.34 11.98 5.76
C PHE A 21 10.86 11.82 5.55
N ASP A 22 11.68 12.46 6.38
CA ASP A 22 13.14 12.40 6.28
C ASP A 22 13.67 10.99 6.59
N LEU A 23 13.04 10.26 7.53
CA LEU A 23 13.34 8.86 7.79
C LEU A 23 13.02 7.98 6.58
N ARG A 24 11.82 8.11 5.98
CA ARG A 24 11.46 7.39 4.75
C ARG A 24 12.45 7.70 3.64
N LYS A 25 12.73 8.98 3.40
CA LYS A 25 13.65 9.41 2.34
C LYS A 25 15.04 8.78 2.50
N THR A 26 15.53 8.71 3.72
CA THR A 26 16.80 8.03 4.04
C THR A 26 16.70 6.55 3.70
N ALA A 27 15.64 5.86 4.14
CA ALA A 27 15.43 4.45 3.85
C ALA A 27 15.34 4.16 2.34
N LEU A 28 14.64 4.98 1.56
CA LEU A 28 14.53 4.84 0.10
C LEU A 28 15.86 5.08 -0.62
N THR A 29 16.69 5.98 -0.09
CA THR A 29 18.00 6.29 -0.69
C THR A 29 19.02 5.18 -0.42
N THR A 30 19.02 4.62 0.80
CA THR A 30 20.01 3.61 1.20
C THR A 30 19.55 2.18 0.93
N ASN A 31 18.24 1.99 0.76
CA ASN A 31 17.57 0.69 0.79
C ASN A 31 17.99 -0.15 2.01
N ASP A 32 18.20 0.48 3.17
CA ASP A 32 18.62 -0.20 4.40
C ASP A 32 17.46 -1.03 4.96
N PRO A 33 17.58 -2.37 5.04
CA PRO A 33 16.52 -3.24 5.55
C PRO A 33 16.12 -2.94 7.00
N THR A 34 17.02 -2.39 7.81
CA THR A 34 16.74 -2.02 9.21
C THR A 34 15.84 -0.81 9.27
N LEU A 35 16.10 0.21 8.45
CA LEU A 35 15.24 1.38 8.36
C LEU A 35 13.87 1.00 7.77
N ILE A 36 13.85 0.19 6.71
CA ILE A 36 12.59 -0.26 6.10
C ILE A 36 11.75 -1.08 7.09
N ARG A 37 12.36 -1.95 7.90
CA ARG A 37 11.67 -2.66 8.98
C ARG A 37 11.09 -1.72 10.03
N GLN A 38 11.82 -0.68 10.42
CA GLN A 38 11.31 0.33 11.34
C GLN A 38 10.09 1.06 10.75
N LEU A 39 10.11 1.35 9.45
CA LEU A 39 8.99 1.97 8.75
C LEU A 39 7.75 1.08 8.69
N GLY A 40 7.88 -0.25 8.81
CA GLY A 40 6.73 -1.17 8.83
C GLY A 40 5.66 -0.76 9.84
N THR A 41 6.05 -0.54 11.10
CA THR A 41 5.12 -0.09 12.15
C THR A 41 4.55 1.29 11.84
N ILE A 42 5.41 2.24 11.45
CA ILE A 42 5.03 3.63 11.13
C ILE A 42 4.00 3.67 9.99
N VAL A 43 4.18 2.82 8.97
CA VAL A 43 3.23 2.72 7.84
C VAL A 43 1.88 2.19 8.32
N SER A 44 1.88 1.15 9.17
CA SER A 44 0.65 0.60 9.76
C SER A 44 -0.07 1.54 10.73
N THR A 45 0.63 2.49 11.34
CA THR A 45 0.06 3.41 12.33
C THR A 45 -0.08 4.82 11.77
N ASP A 46 0.99 5.60 11.81
CA ASP A 46 0.96 7.04 11.59
C ASP A 46 0.57 7.38 10.14
N ILE A 47 1.11 6.65 9.17
CA ILE A 47 0.82 6.90 7.76
C ILE A 47 -0.59 6.41 7.40
N ALA A 48 -1.02 5.27 7.93
CA ALA A 48 -2.41 4.82 7.79
C ALA A 48 -3.38 5.87 8.33
N ASP A 49 -3.13 6.42 9.53
CA ASP A 49 -3.96 7.47 10.11
C ASP A 49 -3.98 8.75 9.25
N HIS A 50 -2.82 9.18 8.72
CA HIS A 50 -2.75 10.34 7.83
C HIS A 50 -3.44 10.12 6.48
N ILE A 51 -3.40 8.91 5.92
CA ILE A 51 -4.17 8.56 4.71
C ILE A 51 -5.65 8.63 5.02
N ARG A 52 -6.08 7.98 6.11
CA ARG A 52 -7.48 7.95 6.56
C ARG A 52 -8.06 9.36 6.72
N GLN A 53 -7.32 10.26 7.35
CA GLN A 53 -7.72 11.67 7.53
C GLN A 53 -7.94 12.41 6.20
N GLN A 54 -7.31 11.97 5.10
CA GLN A 54 -7.60 12.53 3.77
C GLN A 54 -8.82 11.86 3.13
N LEU A 55 -8.93 10.52 3.24
CA LEU A 55 -10.02 9.76 2.63
C LEU A 55 -11.39 10.14 3.17
N VAL A 56 -11.50 10.54 4.45
CA VAL A 56 -12.77 10.98 5.04
C VAL A 56 -13.39 12.21 4.36
N TYR A 57 -12.62 12.97 3.58
CA TYR A 57 -13.11 14.13 2.83
C TYR A 57 -13.49 13.84 1.37
N LEU A 58 -13.15 12.65 0.85
CA LEU A 58 -13.52 12.26 -0.50
C LEU A 58 -15.02 11.95 -0.60
N ASP A 59 -15.64 12.28 -1.73
CA ASP A 59 -17.00 11.80 -2.00
C ASP A 59 -17.02 10.30 -2.35
N ASP A 60 -18.23 9.74 -2.48
CA ASP A 60 -18.45 8.33 -2.84
C ASP A 60 -17.70 7.91 -4.12
N GLY A 61 -17.81 8.72 -5.18
CA GLY A 61 -17.20 8.44 -6.47
C GLY A 61 -15.67 8.55 -6.44
N GLU A 62 -15.11 9.42 -5.60
CA GLU A 62 -13.68 9.53 -5.38
C GLU A 62 -13.12 8.39 -4.55
N LEU A 63 -13.80 8.02 -3.46
CA LEU A 63 -13.38 6.93 -2.59
C LEU A 63 -13.49 5.57 -3.28
N THR A 64 -14.55 5.34 -4.05
CA THR A 64 -14.68 4.16 -4.92
C THR A 64 -13.51 4.06 -5.90
N LYS A 65 -13.11 5.17 -6.52
CA LYS A 65 -11.96 5.18 -7.43
C LYS A 65 -10.63 4.99 -6.69
N PHE A 66 -10.49 5.47 -5.45
CA PHE A 66 -9.32 5.19 -4.62
C PHE A 66 -9.21 3.67 -4.35
N ASN A 67 -10.32 3.03 -3.96
CA ASN A 67 -10.38 1.60 -3.72
C ASN A 67 -9.95 0.79 -4.95
N HIS A 68 -10.49 1.11 -6.13
CA HIS A 68 -10.10 0.40 -7.36
C HIS A 68 -8.64 0.58 -7.75
N VAL A 69 -8.04 1.76 -7.51
CA VAL A 69 -6.62 1.95 -7.77
C VAL A 69 -5.77 1.17 -6.75
N MET A 70 -6.18 1.13 -5.47
CA MET A 70 -5.52 0.28 -4.46
C MET A 70 -5.56 -1.19 -4.89
N GLU A 71 -6.74 -1.69 -5.29
CA GLU A 71 -6.93 -3.05 -5.79
C GLU A 71 -6.02 -3.34 -6.99
N GLU A 72 -5.99 -2.43 -7.98
CA GLU A 72 -5.13 -2.53 -9.15
C GLU A 72 -3.64 -2.61 -8.77
N LYS A 73 -3.18 -1.73 -7.87
CA LYS A 73 -1.77 -1.70 -7.46
C LYS A 73 -1.35 -2.96 -6.72
N LEU A 74 -2.19 -3.48 -5.83
CA LEU A 74 -1.92 -4.73 -5.11
C LEU A 74 -1.95 -5.95 -6.03
N PHE A 75 -2.91 -6.00 -6.95
CA PHE A 75 -3.03 -7.05 -7.96
C PHE A 75 -1.84 -7.08 -8.92
N HIS A 76 -1.34 -5.91 -9.34
CA HIS A 76 -0.19 -5.80 -10.24
C HIS A 76 1.09 -6.41 -9.64
N ILE A 77 1.33 -6.22 -8.34
CA ILE A 77 2.50 -6.78 -7.63
C ILE A 77 2.23 -8.15 -6.98
N ASP A 78 1.09 -8.78 -7.26
CA ASP A 78 0.83 -10.19 -6.96
C ASP A 78 1.64 -11.06 -7.93
N ARG A 79 2.95 -11.17 -7.67
CA ARG A 79 3.96 -11.77 -8.55
C ARG A 79 4.85 -12.72 -7.76
N GLU A 80 5.16 -13.89 -8.33
CA GLU A 80 5.99 -14.94 -7.69
C GLU A 80 7.33 -14.40 -7.20
N GLU A 81 8.03 -13.62 -8.03
CA GLU A 81 9.34 -13.07 -7.71
C GLU A 81 9.31 -12.01 -6.60
N ILE A 82 8.16 -11.36 -6.35
CA ILE A 82 7.96 -10.45 -5.21
C ILE A 82 7.58 -11.27 -3.97
N HIS A 83 6.76 -12.32 -4.13
CA HIS A 83 6.41 -13.26 -3.06
C HIS A 83 7.65 -13.90 -2.46
N GLU A 84 8.54 -14.45 -3.28
CA GLU A 84 9.81 -15.07 -2.86
C GLU A 84 10.67 -14.09 -2.05
N ARG A 85 10.73 -12.81 -2.47
CA ARG A 85 11.57 -11.78 -1.85
C ARG A 85 11.01 -11.26 -0.53
N THR A 86 9.69 -11.20 -0.43
CA THR A 86 9.02 -10.64 0.74
C THR A 86 8.82 -11.67 1.87
N GLY A 87 8.99 -12.96 1.61
CA GLY A 87 9.03 -14.00 2.64
C GLY A 87 8.67 -15.40 2.18
N GLY A 88 8.19 -15.58 0.94
CA GLY A 88 7.92 -16.89 0.36
C GLY A 88 6.74 -17.64 0.97
N THR A 89 5.85 -16.94 1.69
CA THR A 89 4.66 -17.53 2.31
C THR A 89 3.40 -16.79 1.86
N ASP A 90 2.37 -17.55 1.47
CA ASP A 90 1.05 -17.00 1.13
C ASP A 90 0.44 -16.24 2.31
N GLU A 91 0.65 -16.78 3.52
CA GLU A 91 0.34 -16.10 4.75
C GLU A 91 1.09 -14.77 4.82
N GLY A 92 0.30 -13.68 4.82
CA GLY A 92 0.79 -12.32 4.94
C GLY A 92 1.29 -11.69 3.64
N PHE A 93 1.34 -12.38 2.50
CA PHE A 93 1.85 -11.77 1.25
C PHE A 93 1.05 -10.54 0.82
N GLN A 94 -0.28 -10.58 0.92
CA GLN A 94 -1.14 -9.41 0.75
C GLN A 94 -0.70 -8.24 1.65
N ASN A 95 -0.48 -8.47 2.94
CA ASN A 95 -0.08 -7.42 3.88
C ASN A 95 1.32 -6.85 3.56
N ARG A 96 2.21 -7.67 2.99
CA ARG A 96 3.53 -7.24 2.51
C ARG A 96 3.40 -6.36 1.26
N ARG A 97 2.49 -6.69 0.34
CA ARG A 97 2.13 -5.84 -0.81
C ARG A 97 1.50 -4.52 -0.35
N SER A 98 0.64 -4.54 0.66
CA SER A 98 0.08 -3.33 1.27
C SER A 98 1.15 -2.41 1.86
N PHE A 99 2.20 -2.98 2.48
CA PHE A 99 3.36 -2.18 2.91
C PHE A 99 4.10 -1.53 1.74
N ILE A 100 4.34 -2.26 0.65
CA ILE A 100 5.01 -1.72 -0.55
C ILE A 100 4.23 -0.52 -1.09
N VAL A 101 2.90 -0.61 -1.17
CA VAL A 101 2.04 0.52 -1.58
C VAL A 101 2.10 1.67 -0.56
N GLY A 102 1.99 1.39 0.74
CA GLY A 102 2.01 2.41 1.79
C GLY A 102 3.32 3.20 1.90
N MET A 103 4.44 2.61 1.48
CA MET A 103 5.73 3.31 1.36
C MET A 103 5.71 4.43 0.30
N GLY A 104 4.80 4.37 -0.68
CA GLY A 104 4.63 5.37 -1.74
C GLY A 104 5.18 4.93 -3.10
N GLU A 105 4.91 5.78 -4.11
CA GLU A 105 5.14 5.48 -5.53
C GLU A 105 6.59 5.08 -5.81
N GLN A 106 7.56 5.81 -5.24
CA GLN A 106 8.97 5.54 -5.47
C GLN A 106 9.37 4.11 -5.05
N TYR A 107 8.92 3.63 -3.89
CA TYR A 107 9.28 2.28 -3.43
C TYR A 107 8.53 1.20 -4.22
N TYR A 108 7.27 1.48 -4.54
CA TYR A 108 6.46 0.62 -5.41
C TYR A 108 7.16 0.38 -6.75
N ASP A 109 7.58 1.45 -7.43
CA ASP A 109 8.27 1.37 -8.72
C ASP A 109 9.62 0.66 -8.60
N MET A 110 10.40 0.95 -7.55
CA MET A 110 11.68 0.26 -7.30
C MET A 110 11.50 -1.26 -7.15
N VAL A 111 10.42 -1.71 -6.48
CA VAL A 111 10.10 -3.13 -6.31
C VAL A 111 9.54 -3.74 -7.60
N ASP A 112 8.69 -3.01 -8.31
CA ASP A 112 8.10 -3.46 -9.57
C ASP A 112 9.16 -3.72 -10.64
N GLU A 113 10.12 -2.79 -10.77
CA GLU A 113 11.26 -2.88 -11.67
C GLU A 113 12.29 -3.91 -11.21
N ASN A 114 12.56 -3.97 -9.89
CA ASN A 114 13.54 -4.88 -9.32
C ASN A 114 13.05 -5.50 -7.99
N PRO A 115 12.40 -6.67 -8.05
CA PRO A 115 11.86 -7.36 -6.87
C PRO A 115 12.90 -7.63 -5.77
N SER A 116 14.20 -7.67 -6.09
CA SER A 116 15.26 -7.85 -5.07
C SER A 116 15.38 -6.69 -4.09
N VAL A 117 14.79 -5.54 -4.41
CA VAL A 117 14.75 -4.36 -3.52
C VAL A 117 13.80 -4.60 -2.34
N ALA A 118 12.78 -5.43 -2.51
CA ALA A 118 11.76 -5.65 -1.50
C ALA A 118 12.37 -6.20 -0.19
N THR A 119 12.09 -5.53 0.92
CA THR A 119 12.54 -5.98 2.23
C THR A 119 11.67 -7.12 2.75
N MET A 120 12.31 -8.24 3.10
CA MET A 120 11.67 -9.43 3.63
C MET A 120 10.96 -9.17 4.97
N ASN A 121 9.78 -9.76 5.14
CA ASN A 121 8.98 -9.77 6.37
C ASN A 121 8.61 -8.39 6.92
N VAL A 122 8.28 -7.44 6.04
CA VAL A 122 7.66 -6.15 6.42
C VAL A 122 6.26 -6.10 5.84
N SER A 123 5.28 -5.74 6.67
CA SER A 123 3.86 -5.79 6.33
C SER A 123 3.12 -4.64 6.97
N ALA A 124 2.08 -4.16 6.28
CA ALA A 124 1.15 -3.15 6.78
C ALA A 124 -0.23 -3.42 6.19
N GLY A 125 -0.93 -4.41 6.74
CA GLY A 125 -2.19 -4.92 6.19
C GLY A 125 -3.27 -3.84 6.10
N GLU A 126 -3.31 -2.96 7.10
CA GLU A 126 -4.27 -1.87 7.23
C GLU A 126 -4.30 -0.97 5.99
N ILE A 127 -3.14 -0.72 5.36
CA ILE A 127 -3.06 0.10 4.15
C ILE A 127 -3.90 -0.49 3.00
N GLY A 128 -3.93 -1.82 2.86
CA GLY A 128 -4.61 -2.46 1.74
C GLY A 128 -6.13 -2.41 1.83
N THR A 129 -6.69 -2.18 3.02
CA THR A 129 -8.14 -2.16 3.28
C THR A 129 -8.66 -0.82 3.79
N ILE A 130 -7.77 0.14 4.07
CA ILE A 130 -8.12 1.45 4.66
C ILE A 130 -9.27 2.18 3.97
N GLY A 131 -9.34 2.09 2.63
CA GLY A 131 -10.39 2.75 1.86
C GLY A 131 -11.75 2.03 1.96
N TYR A 132 -11.76 0.71 2.18
CA TYR A 132 -12.99 -0.02 2.50
C TYR A 132 -13.52 0.38 3.86
N ASP A 133 -12.64 0.46 4.86
CA ASP A 133 -13.02 0.82 6.23
C ASP A 133 -13.61 2.24 6.26
N VAL A 134 -12.99 3.20 5.56
CA VAL A 134 -13.53 4.57 5.44
C VAL A 134 -14.85 4.59 4.67
N TYR A 135 -15.00 3.77 3.62
CA TYR A 135 -16.23 3.70 2.83
C TYR A 135 -17.41 3.23 3.70
N GLU A 136 -17.22 2.12 4.42
CA GLU A 136 -18.24 1.54 5.29
C GLU A 136 -18.66 2.52 6.39
N GLU A 137 -17.70 3.17 7.04
CA GLU A 137 -18.00 4.16 8.08
C GLU A 137 -18.76 5.39 7.56
N LYS A 138 -18.48 5.82 6.32
CA LYS A 138 -19.10 7.02 5.75
C LYS A 138 -20.50 6.77 5.22
N PHE A 139 -20.70 5.64 4.57
CA PHE A 139 -21.93 5.36 3.82
C PHE A 139 -22.83 4.34 4.51
N GLY A 140 -22.33 3.65 5.55
CA GLY A 140 -23.08 2.67 6.32
C GLY A 140 -23.33 1.37 5.56
N GLU A 141 -22.55 1.09 4.51
CA GLU A 141 -22.61 -0.12 3.70
C GLU A 141 -21.22 -0.58 3.30
N GLU A 142 -21.02 -1.90 3.18
CA GLU A 142 -19.74 -2.46 2.74
C GLU A 142 -19.45 -2.07 1.29
N PHE A 143 -18.20 -1.72 1.01
CA PHE A 143 -17.74 -1.53 -0.35
C PHE A 143 -17.84 -2.85 -1.15
N GLU A 144 -18.30 -2.78 -2.40
CA GLU A 144 -18.33 -3.94 -3.30
C GLU A 144 -16.90 -4.26 -3.79
N ARG A 145 -16.21 -5.10 -3.02
CA ARG A 145 -14.81 -5.51 -3.25
C ARG A 145 -14.70 -6.42 -4.47
N TYR A 146 -13.52 -6.41 -5.09
CA TYR A 146 -13.10 -7.39 -6.11
C TYR A 146 -13.91 -7.36 -7.41
N CYS A 147 -14.65 -6.28 -7.66
CA CYS A 147 -15.40 -6.13 -8.90
C CYS A 147 -14.50 -5.85 -10.11
N LEU A 148 -13.29 -5.30 -9.90
CA LEU A 148 -12.29 -5.08 -10.96
C LEU A 148 -11.02 -5.91 -10.75
N HIS A 149 -10.40 -5.83 -9.57
CA HIS A 149 -9.22 -6.61 -9.22
C HIS A 149 -9.35 -7.19 -7.81
N CYS A 150 -8.88 -8.42 -7.61
CA CYS A 150 -8.86 -9.06 -6.31
C CYS A 150 -7.53 -8.77 -5.61
N ILE A 151 -7.55 -8.41 -4.33
CA ILE A 151 -6.32 -8.14 -3.58
C ILE A 151 -5.71 -9.41 -2.97
N GLU A 152 -6.49 -10.49 -2.90
CA GLU A 152 -6.07 -11.77 -2.33
C GLU A 152 -4.83 -12.29 -3.06
N SER A 153 -3.93 -12.92 -2.32
CA SER A 153 -2.73 -13.54 -2.89
C SER A 153 -3.10 -14.67 -3.85
N GLY A 154 -2.43 -14.70 -5.00
CA GLY A 154 -2.64 -15.75 -6.00
C GLY A 154 -3.81 -15.46 -6.94
N SER A 155 -4.32 -14.24 -6.92
CA SER A 155 -5.47 -13.84 -7.74
C SER A 155 -5.02 -13.36 -9.12
N ASN A 156 -3.78 -12.91 -9.26
CA ASN A 156 -3.18 -12.59 -10.54
C ASN A 156 -2.57 -13.83 -11.20
N SER A 157 -3.41 -14.61 -11.87
CA SER A 157 -2.99 -15.83 -12.62
C SER A 157 -1.83 -15.67 -13.64
N ARG A 158 -1.39 -14.43 -13.95
CA ARG A 158 -0.22 -14.15 -14.79
C ARG A 158 1.06 -13.84 -14.00
N GLY A 159 0.95 -13.58 -12.70
CA GLY A 159 2.03 -13.29 -11.77
C GLY A 159 2.16 -14.41 -10.73
N TRP A 160 1.49 -14.27 -9.59
CA TRP A 160 1.34 -15.27 -8.53
C TRP A 160 -0.02 -15.95 -8.59
#